data_AF-A0AAN9APX7-F1
#
_entry.id   AF-A0AAN9APX7-F1
#
_cell.length_a   1.000
_cell.length_b   1.000
_cell.length_c   1.000
_cell.angle_alpha   90.00
_cell.angle_beta   90.00
_cell.angle_gamma   90.00
#
_symmetry.space_group_name_H-M   'P 1'
#
loop_
_entity.id
_entity.type
_entity.pdbx_description
1 polymer ?
#
loop_
_entity_poly.entity_id
_entity_poly.type
_entity_poly.pdbx_seq_one_letter_code
_entity_poly.pdbx_strand_id
1 'polypeptide(L)'
;MGRSRSRSRSSSRHKHKTKRKKTARSKSRSASRERSRRDRGNRLRSRSRDRKKSSRKRSYSSSSSSSDDDLILRAKRREEEEKRNEVEKQRLMRQKEIEEKLIEEEVARRVEELVAKRVEEELEKRKEEIEAEVLRRVEEAKKIMELQMLNELESQRQAELEAQKKKEEEDHKKREELEAIMVENNRKMEEAQRKLAEEQLKLVEDQRKILEERQRLEDEEKRRLKRDQEVILNKKNARPRLSFSLNK
;
A
#
# COMPACT_ATOMS: atom_id res chain seq x y z
N MET A 1 4.87 -0.41 -46.24
CA MET A 1 3.79 -1.43 -46.24
C MET A 1 4.33 -2.63 -45.47
N GLY A 2 3.86 -3.09 -44.32
CA GLY A 2 2.66 -2.83 -43.55
C GLY A 2 2.26 -4.12 -42.83
N ARG A 3 2.16 -4.02 -41.50
CA ARG A 3 1.25 -4.77 -40.61
C ARG A 3 1.64 -6.18 -40.14
N SER A 4 2.19 -6.17 -38.93
CA SER A 4 1.83 -7.01 -37.78
C SER A 4 0.47 -7.69 -37.88
N ARG A 5 0.43 -9.00 -37.64
CA ARG A 5 -0.81 -9.75 -37.38
C ARG A 5 -0.61 -10.77 -36.25
N SER A 6 -0.96 -10.35 -35.05
CA SER A 6 -1.27 -11.23 -33.92
C SER A 6 -2.57 -11.98 -34.19
N ARG A 7 -2.56 -13.31 -33.99
CA ARG A 7 -3.77 -14.14 -33.96
C ARG A 7 -3.82 -14.94 -32.66
N SER A 8 -4.89 -14.70 -31.94
CA SER A 8 -5.37 -15.33 -30.71
C SER A 8 -5.57 -16.85 -30.85
N ARG A 9 -5.50 -17.58 -29.73
CA ARG A 9 -6.27 -18.82 -29.48
C ARG A 9 -6.27 -19.23 -27.99
N SER A 10 -7.38 -18.89 -27.33
CA SER A 10 -8.24 -19.71 -26.46
C SER A 10 -7.69 -20.68 -25.38
N SER A 11 -8.07 -20.38 -24.13
CA SER A 11 -8.73 -21.23 -23.09
C SER A 11 -8.41 -22.74 -22.98
N SER A 12 -7.91 -23.20 -21.80
CA SER A 12 -8.68 -24.08 -20.89
C SER A 12 -7.99 -24.35 -19.54
N ARG A 13 -8.84 -24.58 -18.52
CA ARG A 13 -8.67 -25.10 -17.14
C ARG A 13 -7.42 -25.94 -16.80
N HIS A 14 -6.82 -25.69 -15.63
CA HIS A 14 -6.75 -26.69 -14.53
C HIS A 14 -6.32 -26.13 -13.16
N LYS A 15 -6.72 -26.85 -12.11
CA LYS A 15 -6.68 -26.56 -10.66
C LYS A 15 -5.32 -26.94 -10.02
N HIS A 16 -4.89 -26.24 -8.97
CA HIS A 16 -4.79 -26.73 -7.56
C HIS A 16 -3.78 -25.93 -6.68
N LYS A 17 -4.26 -25.53 -5.49
CA LYS A 17 -3.68 -25.58 -4.10
C LYS A 17 -2.15 -25.36 -3.90
N THR A 18 -1.58 -24.77 -2.84
CA THR A 18 -1.96 -24.15 -1.55
C THR A 18 -0.63 -23.72 -0.89
N LYS A 19 -0.59 -22.63 -0.13
CA LYS A 19 0.09 -22.56 1.20
C LYS A 19 -0.41 -21.33 1.98
N ARG A 20 -1.33 -21.58 2.92
CA ARG A 20 -1.80 -20.61 3.93
C ARG A 20 -0.84 -20.62 5.13
N LYS A 21 -0.33 -19.46 5.55
CA LYS A 21 0.03 -19.21 6.96
C LYS A 21 -1.25 -18.78 7.69
N LYS A 22 -1.56 -19.47 8.79
CA LYS A 22 -2.75 -19.22 9.63
C LYS A 22 -2.40 -18.19 10.69
N THR A 23 -3.09 -17.05 10.70
CA THR A 23 -3.35 -16.24 11.89
C THR A 23 -4.79 -15.75 11.79
N ALA A 24 -5.66 -16.33 12.61
CA ALA A 24 -7.06 -15.91 12.75
C ALA A 24 -7.29 -15.53 14.20
N ARG A 25 -7.76 -14.30 14.46
CA ARG A 25 -8.45 -13.97 15.70
C ARG A 25 -9.30 -12.71 15.55
N SER A 26 -10.37 -12.77 14.75
CA SER A 26 -11.56 -11.93 14.95
C SER A 26 -12.61 -12.78 15.65
N LYS A 27 -13.01 -12.31 16.84
CA LYS A 27 -13.92 -12.99 17.77
C LYS A 27 -15.32 -12.37 17.62
N SER A 28 -16.12 -12.90 16.71
CA SER A 28 -17.58 -12.69 16.73
C SER A 28 -18.21 -13.81 17.58
N ARG A 29 -18.93 -13.43 18.64
CA ARG A 29 -19.70 -14.33 19.51
C ARG A 29 -21.18 -14.11 19.24
N SER A 30 -21.77 -15.02 18.47
CA SER A 30 -23.21 -15.29 18.51
C SER A 30 -23.45 -16.71 17.98
N ALA A 31 -23.75 -17.63 18.88
CA ALA A 31 -24.42 -18.89 18.58
C ALA A 31 -24.90 -19.53 19.88
N SER A 32 -26.21 -19.45 20.06
CA SER A 32 -27.04 -20.31 20.90
C SER A 32 -26.80 -21.79 20.61
N ARG A 33 -26.82 -22.63 21.67
CA ARG A 33 -27.22 -24.04 21.62
C ARG A 33 -27.36 -24.62 23.02
N GLU A 34 -28.60 -24.92 23.38
CA GLU A 34 -28.92 -25.96 24.35
C GLU A 34 -28.33 -27.32 23.91
N ARG A 35 -27.84 -28.12 24.85
CA ARG A 35 -28.47 -29.41 25.27
C ARG A 35 -27.50 -30.32 26.03
N SER A 36 -28.06 -30.88 27.10
CA SER A 36 -27.84 -32.22 27.65
C SER A 36 -26.65 -32.46 28.60
N ARG A 37 -27.02 -32.57 29.88
CA ARG A 37 -26.88 -33.76 30.73
C ARG A 37 -25.59 -34.57 30.56
N ARG A 38 -24.72 -34.53 31.58
CA ARG A 38 -24.11 -35.74 32.16
C ARG A 38 -23.90 -35.58 33.66
N ASP A 39 -24.68 -36.35 34.40
CA ASP A 39 -24.37 -36.85 35.74
C ASP A 39 -22.97 -37.45 35.82
N ARG A 40 -22.17 -36.94 36.77
CA ARG A 40 -21.14 -37.67 37.54
C ARG A 40 -21.06 -36.93 38.88
N GLY A 41 -21.54 -37.44 40.00
CA GLY A 41 -21.31 -38.79 40.51
C GLY A 41 -19.96 -38.82 41.23
N ASN A 42 -20.03 -38.99 42.55
CA ASN A 42 -18.94 -39.22 43.52
C ASN A 42 -18.15 -38.02 44.08
N ARG A 43 -18.54 -37.61 45.30
CA ARG A 43 -17.66 -37.70 46.47
C ARG A 43 -18.47 -37.76 47.76
N LEU A 44 -18.98 -38.96 48.03
CA LEU A 44 -19.33 -39.38 49.39
C LEU A 44 -18.05 -39.32 50.23
N ARG A 45 -17.98 -38.38 51.18
CA ARG A 45 -17.06 -38.48 52.32
C ARG A 45 -17.84 -39.02 53.50
N SER A 46 -18.15 -40.32 53.41
CA SER A 46 -18.60 -41.15 54.51
C SER A 46 -17.57 -41.08 55.64
N ARG A 47 -17.91 -40.38 56.71
CA ARG A 47 -17.27 -40.55 58.03
C ARG A 47 -18.27 -41.15 58.98
N SER A 48 -18.65 -42.39 58.68
CA SER A 48 -19.19 -43.32 59.66
C SER A 48 -18.12 -43.57 60.72
N ARG A 49 -18.39 -43.15 61.96
CA ARG A 49 -17.75 -43.71 63.16
C ARG A 49 -18.85 -44.20 64.09
N ASP A 50 -19.51 -45.27 63.65
CA ASP A 50 -20.00 -46.28 64.56
C ASP A 50 -18.78 -46.96 65.21
N ARG A 51 -18.64 -46.83 66.52
CA ARG A 51 -17.82 -47.72 67.34
C ARG A 51 -18.65 -48.17 68.54
N LYS A 52 -19.42 -49.22 68.33
CA LYS A 52 -19.83 -50.15 69.38
C LYS A 52 -18.71 -51.17 69.61
N LYS A 53 -18.23 -51.32 70.85
CA LYS A 53 -18.08 -52.62 71.55
C LYS A 53 -17.41 -52.52 72.92
N SER A 54 -18.04 -53.20 73.88
CA SER A 54 -17.46 -54.01 74.96
C SER A 54 -16.72 -53.28 76.10
N SER A 55 -17.15 -53.38 77.36
CA SER A 55 -17.11 -54.64 78.12
C SER A 55 -18.16 -54.72 79.24
N ARG A 56 -18.80 -55.89 79.35
CA ARG A 56 -19.48 -56.37 80.56
C ARG A 56 -18.44 -56.85 81.57
N LYS A 57 -18.46 -56.34 82.80
CA LYS A 57 -18.02 -57.01 84.03
C LYS A 57 -19.02 -56.59 85.12
N ARG A 58 -19.96 -57.45 85.53
CA ARG A 58 -19.86 -58.55 86.51
C ARG A 58 -19.26 -58.08 87.85
N SER A 59 -20.14 -58.15 88.84
CA SER A 59 -20.11 -57.68 90.23
C SER A 59 -18.94 -58.15 91.10
N TYR A 60 -18.50 -57.28 92.01
CA TYR A 60 -18.03 -57.67 93.34
C TYR A 60 -18.24 -56.50 94.33
N SER A 61 -18.85 -56.83 95.46
CA SER A 61 -19.09 -55.99 96.63
C SER A 61 -17.83 -55.91 97.49
N SER A 62 -17.39 -54.73 97.88
CA SER A 62 -16.62 -54.51 99.11
C SER A 62 -16.52 -53.02 99.47
N SER A 63 -17.36 -52.62 100.42
CA SER A 63 -17.03 -51.77 101.57
C SER A 63 -15.69 -51.00 101.54
N SER A 64 -15.76 -49.66 101.57
CA SER A 64 -15.08 -48.83 102.59
C SER A 64 -15.24 -47.33 102.29
N SER A 65 -15.97 -46.64 103.17
CA SER A 65 -15.73 -45.27 103.67
C SER A 65 -15.10 -44.24 102.71
N SER A 66 -15.92 -43.31 102.21
CA SER A 66 -15.63 -41.87 102.25
C SER A 66 -16.88 -41.09 101.81
N SER A 67 -17.38 -40.19 102.65
CA SER A 67 -18.63 -39.46 102.45
C SER A 67 -18.47 -38.17 101.60
N ASP A 68 -17.44 -38.07 100.76
CA ASP A 68 -17.14 -36.88 99.96
C ASP A 68 -17.34 -37.02 98.43
N ASP A 69 -17.42 -38.23 97.87
CA ASP A 69 -17.48 -38.45 96.40
C ASP A 69 -18.87 -38.16 95.76
N ASP A 70 -19.96 -38.30 96.51
CA ASP A 70 -21.33 -38.14 95.99
C ASP A 70 -21.70 -36.66 95.78
N LEU A 71 -21.09 -35.77 96.56
CA LEU A 71 -21.17 -34.31 96.36
C LEU A 71 -20.40 -33.89 95.10
N ILE A 72 -19.24 -34.51 94.83
CA ILE A 72 -18.41 -34.23 93.65
C ILE A 72 -19.12 -34.68 92.36
N LEU A 73 -19.80 -35.82 92.36
CA LEU A 73 -20.60 -36.29 91.22
C LEU A 73 -21.83 -35.42 90.95
N ARG A 74 -22.52 -34.96 92.01
CA ARG A 74 -23.67 -34.05 91.88
C ARG A 74 -23.23 -32.65 91.42
N ALA A 75 -22.08 -32.17 91.89
CA ALA A 75 -21.45 -30.94 91.42
C ALA A 75 -21.02 -31.05 89.96
N LYS A 76 -20.36 -32.15 89.55
CA LYS A 76 -20.01 -32.42 88.14
C LYS A 76 -21.23 -32.53 87.23
N ARG A 77 -22.35 -33.11 87.70
CA ARG A 77 -23.60 -33.16 86.92
C ARG A 77 -24.20 -31.76 86.71
N ARG A 78 -24.22 -30.92 87.75
CA ARG A 78 -24.65 -29.52 87.64
C ARG A 78 -23.73 -28.72 86.72
N GLU A 79 -22.41 -28.91 86.84
CA GLU A 79 -21.40 -28.27 85.99
C GLU A 79 -21.50 -28.75 84.52
N GLU A 80 -21.83 -30.03 84.28
CA GLU A 80 -22.10 -30.56 82.94
C GLU A 80 -23.41 -30.03 82.34
N GLU A 81 -24.46 -29.85 83.15
CA GLU A 81 -25.71 -29.22 82.74
C GLU A 81 -25.50 -27.73 82.43
N GLU A 82 -24.71 -27.03 83.23
CA GLU A 82 -24.28 -25.65 82.97
C GLU A 82 -23.45 -25.56 81.67
N LYS A 83 -22.47 -26.45 81.47
CA LYS A 83 -21.70 -26.56 80.22
C LYS A 83 -22.58 -26.91 79.00
N ARG A 84 -23.61 -27.74 79.16
CA ARG A 84 -24.58 -28.04 78.10
C ARG A 84 -25.45 -26.83 77.77
N ASN A 85 -25.93 -26.11 78.78
CA ASN A 85 -26.68 -24.87 78.63
C ASN A 85 -25.81 -23.77 77.99
N GLU A 86 -24.52 -23.70 78.32
CA GLU A 86 -23.56 -22.81 77.68
C GLU A 86 -23.33 -23.18 76.21
N VAL A 87 -23.18 -24.46 75.88
CA VAL A 87 -23.06 -24.94 74.50
C VAL A 87 -24.35 -24.71 73.71
N GLU A 88 -25.52 -24.86 74.32
CA GLU A 88 -26.81 -24.56 73.70
C GLU A 88 -26.99 -23.05 73.46
N LYS A 89 -26.61 -22.21 74.43
CA LYS A 89 -26.54 -20.76 74.23
C LYS A 89 -25.57 -20.39 73.10
N GLN A 90 -24.39 -21.00 73.03
CA GLN A 90 -23.44 -20.78 71.94
C GLN A 90 -23.98 -21.23 70.57
N ARG A 91 -24.75 -22.32 70.51
CA ARG A 91 -25.42 -22.75 69.28
C ARG A 91 -26.50 -21.77 68.84
N LEU A 92 -27.29 -21.27 69.78
CA LEU A 92 -28.31 -20.26 69.52
C LEU A 92 -27.67 -18.95 69.03
N MET A 93 -26.56 -18.52 69.64
CA MET A 93 -25.81 -17.34 69.17
C MET A 93 -25.27 -17.54 67.76
N ARG A 94 -24.71 -18.72 67.44
CA ARG A 94 -24.25 -19.04 66.08
C ARG A 94 -25.38 -19.05 65.05
N GLN A 95 -26.58 -19.50 65.43
CA GLN A 95 -27.75 -19.46 64.54
C GLN A 95 -28.18 -18.02 64.27
N LYS A 96 -28.26 -17.18 65.32
CA LYS A 96 -28.54 -15.75 65.19
C LYS A 96 -27.50 -15.05 64.33
N GLU A 97 -26.21 -15.33 64.53
CA GLU A 97 -25.13 -14.77 63.70
C GLU A 97 -25.23 -15.17 62.22
N ILE A 98 -25.72 -16.38 61.92
CA ILE A 98 -25.92 -16.84 60.53
C ILE A 98 -27.14 -16.13 59.93
N GLU A 99 -28.23 -16.02 60.68
CA GLU A 99 -29.43 -15.32 60.25
C GLU A 99 -29.17 -13.82 60.04
N GLU A 100 -28.44 -13.18 60.96
CA GLU A 100 -28.00 -11.78 60.84
C GLU A 100 -27.12 -11.59 59.60
N LYS A 101 -26.15 -12.46 59.34
CA LYS A 101 -25.33 -12.39 58.12
C LYS A 101 -26.14 -12.55 56.84
N LEU A 102 -27.14 -13.43 56.82
CA LEU A 102 -28.01 -13.60 55.66
C LEU A 102 -28.86 -12.35 55.40
N ILE A 103 -29.34 -11.69 56.47
CA ILE A 103 -30.08 -10.44 56.39
C ILE A 103 -29.15 -9.31 55.92
N GLU A 104 -27.93 -9.22 56.46
CA GLU A 104 -26.92 -8.25 56.03
C GLU A 104 -26.55 -8.42 54.55
N GLU A 105 -26.36 -9.65 54.08
CA GLU A 105 -26.11 -9.94 52.66
C GLU A 105 -27.30 -9.56 51.78
N GLU A 106 -28.54 -9.81 52.23
CA GLU A 106 -29.73 -9.42 51.47
C GLU A 106 -29.90 -7.90 51.41
N VAL A 107 -29.63 -7.20 52.51
CA VAL A 107 -29.63 -5.73 52.56
C VAL A 107 -28.52 -5.16 51.68
N ALA A 108 -27.30 -5.71 51.74
CA ALA A 108 -26.18 -5.31 50.90
C ALA A 108 -26.52 -5.47 49.42
N ARG A 109 -27.15 -6.59 49.03
CA ARG A 109 -27.62 -6.81 47.65
C ARG A 109 -28.68 -5.80 47.21
N ARG A 110 -29.67 -5.50 48.06
CA ARG A 110 -30.70 -4.49 47.74
C ARG A 110 -30.10 -3.09 47.59
N VAL A 111 -29.13 -2.74 48.44
CA VAL A 111 -28.40 -1.47 48.34
C VAL A 111 -27.59 -1.44 47.05
N GLU A 112 -26.86 -2.50 46.71
CA GLU A 112 -26.10 -2.62 45.47
C GLU A 112 -26.99 -2.46 44.24
N GLU A 113 -28.16 -3.10 44.20
CA GLU A 113 -29.13 -2.97 43.10
C GLU A 113 -29.67 -1.54 42.97
N LEU A 114 -29.97 -0.86 44.08
CA LEU A 114 -30.43 0.53 44.06
C LEU A 114 -29.34 1.49 43.61
N VAL A 115 -28.09 1.23 44.02
CA VAL A 115 -26.93 2.00 43.56
C VAL A 115 -26.69 1.75 42.08
N ALA A 116 -26.70 0.50 41.63
CA ALA A 116 -26.53 0.13 40.23
C ALA A 116 -27.60 0.80 39.34
N LYS A 117 -28.88 0.75 39.74
CA LYS A 117 -29.97 1.41 39.01
C LYS A 117 -29.79 2.92 38.92
N ARG A 118 -29.44 3.58 40.04
CA ARG A 118 -29.18 5.03 40.03
C ARG A 118 -27.98 5.40 39.15
N VAL A 119 -26.90 4.63 39.20
CA VAL A 119 -25.73 4.83 38.34
C VAL A 119 -26.07 4.59 36.88
N GLU A 120 -26.86 3.57 36.57
CA GLU A 120 -27.32 3.29 35.22
C GLU A 120 -28.16 4.44 34.65
N GLU A 121 -29.10 4.99 35.42
CA GLU A 121 -29.91 6.15 35.03
C GLU A 121 -29.07 7.42 34.84
N GLU A 122 -28.06 7.65 35.69
CA GLU A 122 -27.13 8.78 35.54
C GLU A 122 -26.23 8.62 34.32
N LEU A 123 -25.74 7.41 34.08
CA LEU A 123 -24.95 7.11 32.89
C LEU A 123 -25.81 7.19 31.64
N GLU A 124 -27.07 6.76 31.66
CA GLU A 124 -27.96 6.83 30.49
C GLU A 124 -28.18 8.26 30.03
N LYS A 125 -28.39 9.20 30.95
CA LYS A 125 -28.48 10.63 30.64
C LYS A 125 -27.19 11.19 30.04
N ARG A 126 -26.02 10.77 30.57
CA ARG A 126 -24.71 11.22 30.08
C ARG A 126 -24.24 10.47 28.83
N LYS A 127 -24.76 9.28 28.56
CA LYS A 127 -24.39 8.45 27.40
C LYS A 127 -24.73 9.17 26.12
N GLU A 128 -25.92 9.77 26.01
CA GLU A 128 -26.32 10.51 24.81
C GLU A 128 -25.37 11.69 24.54
N GLU A 129 -24.99 12.43 25.58
CA GLU A 129 -24.03 13.54 25.48
C GLU A 129 -22.62 13.06 25.09
N ILE A 130 -22.16 11.98 25.72
CA ILE A 130 -20.85 11.36 25.43
C ILE A 130 -20.83 10.79 24.01
N GLU A 131 -21.89 10.10 23.59
CA GLU A 131 -22.03 9.54 22.25
C GLU A 131 -22.03 10.64 21.20
N ALA A 132 -22.77 11.73 21.43
CA ALA A 132 -22.76 12.89 20.54
C ALA A 132 -21.36 13.51 20.41
N GLU A 133 -20.63 13.66 21.52
CA GLU A 133 -19.26 14.20 21.48
C GLU A 133 -18.28 13.25 20.78
N VAL A 134 -18.38 11.95 21.05
CA VAL A 134 -17.57 10.93 20.37
C VAL A 134 -17.85 10.94 18.87
N LEU A 135 -19.12 11.01 18.47
CA LEU A 135 -19.51 11.11 17.06
C LEU A 135 -18.93 12.36 16.41
N ARG A 136 -18.98 13.52 17.07
CA ARG A 136 -18.37 14.75 16.55
C ARG A 136 -16.87 14.62 16.35
N ARG A 137 -16.13 14.10 17.34
CA ARG A 137 -14.68 13.90 17.20
C ARG A 137 -14.33 12.89 16.10
N VAL A 138 -15.14 11.85 15.94
CA VAL A 138 -14.97 10.86 14.86
C VAL A 138 -15.25 11.48 13.49
N GLU A 139 -16.28 12.31 13.37
CA GLU A 139 -16.59 13.03 12.13
C GLU A 139 -15.49 14.03 11.76
N GLU A 140 -14.98 14.78 12.73
CA GLU A 140 -13.84 15.69 12.53
C GLU A 140 -12.59 14.92 12.08
N ALA A 141 -12.27 13.81 12.74
CA ALA A 141 -11.15 12.96 12.35
C ALA A 141 -11.34 12.37 10.94
N LYS A 142 -12.56 11.93 10.59
CA LYS A 142 -12.89 11.46 9.24
C LYS A 142 -12.72 12.55 8.21
N LYS A 143 -13.23 13.76 8.46
CA LYS A 143 -13.09 14.91 7.55
C LYS A 143 -11.62 15.27 7.32
N ILE A 144 -10.80 15.27 8.38
CA ILE A 144 -9.36 15.52 8.25
C ILE A 144 -8.70 14.45 7.38
N MET A 145 -8.98 13.17 7.64
CA MET A 145 -8.45 12.09 6.81
C MET A 145 -8.93 12.15 5.36
N GLU A 146 -10.21 12.45 5.13
CA GLU A 146 -10.78 12.59 3.79
C GLU A 146 -10.13 13.74 3.02
N LEU A 147 -9.92 14.90 3.66
CA LEU A 147 -9.23 16.03 3.06
C LEU A 147 -7.76 15.70 2.73
N GLN A 148 -7.06 15.03 3.64
CA GLN A 148 -5.68 14.58 3.39
C GLN A 148 -5.63 13.61 2.20
N MET A 149 -6.52 12.62 2.16
CA MET A 149 -6.60 11.65 1.08
C MET A 149 -6.93 12.32 -0.27
N LEU A 150 -7.87 13.28 -0.30
CA LEU A 150 -8.20 14.02 -1.51
C LEU A 150 -7.02 14.87 -1.99
N ASN A 151 -6.35 15.60 -1.09
CA ASN A 151 -5.16 16.38 -1.42
C ASN A 151 -4.02 15.50 -1.96
N GLU A 152 -3.80 14.33 -1.38
CA GLU A 152 -2.81 13.36 -1.88
C GLU A 152 -3.16 12.86 -3.28
N LEU A 153 -4.42 12.54 -3.55
CA LEU A 153 -4.88 12.11 -4.87
C LEU A 153 -4.77 13.23 -5.91
N GLU A 154 -5.12 14.46 -5.55
CA GLU A 154 -4.96 15.62 -6.43
C GLU A 154 -3.48 15.89 -6.74
N SER A 155 -2.62 15.82 -5.73
CA SER A 155 -1.17 15.99 -5.91
C SER A 155 -0.59 14.90 -6.80
N GLN A 156 -0.99 13.64 -6.61
CA GLN A 156 -0.58 12.53 -7.48
C GLN A 156 -1.04 12.76 -8.93
N ARG A 157 -2.29 13.17 -9.13
CA ARG A 157 -2.83 13.47 -10.46
C ARG A 157 -2.08 14.61 -11.15
N GLN A 158 -1.76 15.68 -10.41
CA GLN A 158 -0.97 16.80 -10.93
C GLN A 158 0.45 16.34 -11.29
N ALA A 159 1.09 15.55 -10.43
CA ALA A 159 2.42 15.00 -10.69
C ALA A 159 2.43 14.09 -11.92
N GLU A 160 1.40 13.25 -12.13
CA GLU A 160 1.27 12.43 -13.32
C GLU A 160 1.11 13.27 -14.60
N LEU A 161 0.27 14.30 -14.56
CA LEU A 161 0.07 15.20 -15.69
C LEU A 161 1.35 16.00 -16.00
N GLU A 162 2.05 16.49 -14.99
CA GLU A 162 3.34 17.17 -15.16
C GLU A 162 4.41 16.23 -15.71
N ALA A 163 4.45 14.98 -15.24
CA ALA A 163 5.37 13.98 -15.77
C ALA A 163 5.06 13.63 -17.23
N GLN A 164 3.78 13.58 -17.62
CA GLN A 164 3.37 13.41 -19.01
C GLN A 164 3.78 14.61 -19.86
N LYS A 165 3.49 15.84 -19.41
CA LYS A 165 3.89 17.07 -20.10
C LYS A 165 5.40 17.16 -20.29
N LYS A 166 6.19 16.85 -19.26
CA LYS A 166 7.66 16.84 -19.35
C LYS A 166 8.15 15.83 -20.39
N LYS A 167 7.57 14.63 -20.45
CA LYS A 167 7.91 13.63 -21.47
C LYS A 167 7.53 14.10 -22.87
N GLU A 168 6.35 14.70 -23.02
CA GLU A 168 5.90 15.26 -24.30
C GLU A 168 6.81 16.40 -24.77
N GLU A 169 7.23 17.30 -23.87
CA GLU A 169 8.17 18.38 -24.17
C GLU A 169 9.55 17.85 -24.56
N GLU A 170 10.07 16.82 -23.85
CA GLU A 170 11.32 16.18 -24.22
C GLU A 170 11.23 15.51 -25.60
N ASP A 171 10.13 14.84 -25.90
CA ASP A 171 9.92 14.21 -27.20
C ASP A 171 9.69 15.25 -28.31
N HIS A 172 9.07 16.39 -27.99
CA HIS A 172 8.95 17.52 -28.89
C HIS A 172 10.31 18.11 -29.23
N LYS A 173 11.14 18.39 -28.21
CA LYS A 173 12.50 18.91 -28.39
C LYS A 173 13.36 17.96 -29.23
N LYS A 174 13.31 16.66 -28.98
CA LYS A 174 14.00 15.66 -29.81
C LYS A 174 13.53 15.69 -31.27
N ARG A 175 12.23 15.88 -31.51
CA ARG A 175 11.70 16.00 -32.88
C ARG A 175 12.16 17.27 -33.56
N GLU A 176 12.13 18.40 -32.86
CA GLU A 176 12.63 19.68 -33.37
C GLU A 176 14.13 19.61 -33.67
N GLU A 177 14.93 19.00 -32.78
CA GLU A 177 16.36 18.77 -33.00
C GLU A 177 16.61 17.90 -34.25
N LEU A 178 15.85 16.81 -34.40
CA LEU A 178 15.93 15.96 -35.60
C LEU A 178 15.51 16.71 -36.86
N GLU A 179 14.44 17.51 -36.79
CA GLU A 179 13.97 18.31 -37.91
C GLU A 179 15.01 19.37 -38.30
N ALA A 180 15.61 20.06 -37.34
CA ALA A 180 16.69 21.01 -37.58
C ALA A 180 17.89 20.34 -38.29
N ILE A 181 18.30 19.15 -37.83
CA ILE A 181 19.37 18.38 -38.49
C ILE A 181 18.97 17.99 -39.92
N MET A 182 17.73 17.58 -40.15
CA MET A 182 17.24 17.23 -41.48
C MET A 182 17.22 18.45 -42.42
N VAL A 183 16.78 19.61 -41.93
CA VAL A 183 16.80 20.88 -42.68
C VAL A 183 18.23 21.28 -43.03
N GLU A 184 19.16 21.21 -42.08
CA GLU A 184 20.57 21.51 -42.35
C GLU A 184 21.19 20.55 -43.37
N ASN A 185 20.89 19.26 -43.28
CA ASN A 185 21.36 18.27 -44.24
C ASN A 185 20.77 18.53 -45.64
N ASN A 186 19.46 18.79 -45.72
CA ASN A 186 18.82 19.13 -47.00
C ASN A 186 19.43 20.39 -47.60
N ARG A 187 19.67 21.42 -46.79
CA ARG A 187 20.34 22.65 -47.23
C ARG A 187 21.74 22.38 -47.76
N LYS A 188 22.53 21.55 -47.08
CA LYS A 188 23.88 21.14 -47.56
C LYS A 188 23.79 20.39 -48.89
N MET A 189 22.80 19.52 -49.05
CA MET A 189 22.56 18.80 -50.30
C MET A 189 22.15 19.74 -51.44
N GLU A 190 21.26 20.69 -51.18
CA GLU A 190 20.85 21.70 -52.16
C GLU A 190 22.01 22.62 -52.55
N GLU A 191 22.81 23.08 -51.58
CA GLU A 191 23.99 23.90 -51.84
C GLU A 191 25.05 23.12 -52.65
N ALA A 192 25.24 21.82 -52.36
CA ALA A 192 26.12 20.97 -53.14
C ALA A 192 25.61 20.76 -54.58
N GLN A 193 24.32 20.48 -54.76
CA GLN A 193 23.70 20.36 -56.08
C GLN A 193 23.79 21.67 -56.87
N ARG A 194 23.58 22.81 -56.21
CA ARG A 194 23.70 24.14 -56.81
C ARG A 194 25.13 24.41 -57.27
N LYS A 195 26.13 24.10 -56.46
CA LYS A 195 27.55 24.23 -56.85
C LYS A 195 27.89 23.36 -58.07
N LEU A 196 27.44 22.10 -58.07
CA LEU A 196 27.64 21.21 -59.22
C LEU A 196 26.96 21.75 -60.49
N ALA A 197 25.75 22.30 -60.37
CA ALA A 197 25.05 22.91 -61.49
C ALA A 197 25.78 24.18 -62.00
N GLU A 198 26.27 25.02 -61.10
CA GLU A 198 27.05 26.21 -61.43
C GLU A 198 28.39 25.84 -62.11
N GLU A 199 29.06 24.78 -61.67
CA GLU A 199 30.27 24.25 -62.31
C GLU A 199 30.00 23.68 -63.72
N GLN A 200 28.91 22.92 -63.88
CA GLN A 200 28.48 22.41 -65.19
C GLN A 200 28.18 23.57 -66.16
N LEU A 201 27.51 24.62 -65.67
CA LEU A 201 27.18 25.78 -66.49
C LEU A 201 28.44 26.55 -66.90
N LYS A 202 29.39 26.76 -65.99
CA LYS A 202 30.71 27.36 -66.31
C LYS A 202 31.47 26.55 -67.35
N LEU A 203 31.49 25.22 -67.24
CA LEU A 203 32.16 24.36 -68.22
C LEU A 203 31.56 24.54 -69.63
N VAL A 204 30.24 24.64 -69.73
CA VAL A 204 29.54 24.88 -71.02
C VAL A 204 29.84 26.29 -71.56
N GLU A 205 29.88 27.30 -70.70
CA GLU A 205 30.27 28.66 -71.09
C GLU A 205 31.72 28.73 -71.59
N ASP A 206 32.64 28.04 -70.92
CA ASP A 206 34.05 27.98 -71.34
C ASP A 206 34.22 27.20 -72.64
N GLN A 207 33.50 26.09 -72.84
CA GLN A 207 33.45 25.41 -74.14
C GLN A 207 32.93 26.34 -75.23
N ARG A 208 31.89 27.14 -74.95
CA ARG A 208 31.34 28.12 -75.89
C ARG A 208 32.38 29.20 -76.24
N LYS A 209 33.13 29.72 -75.27
CA LYS A 209 34.21 30.70 -75.50
C LYS A 209 35.33 30.13 -76.35
N ILE A 210 35.77 28.90 -76.07
CA ILE A 210 36.81 28.22 -76.86
C ILE A 210 36.37 28.05 -78.31
N LEU A 211 35.11 27.67 -78.54
CA LEU A 211 34.55 27.55 -79.89
C LEU A 211 34.47 28.92 -80.59
N GLU A 212 34.09 29.99 -79.87
CA GLU A 212 34.07 31.34 -80.41
C GLU A 212 35.48 31.84 -80.78
N GLU A 213 36.46 31.63 -79.91
CA GLU A 213 37.87 31.96 -80.18
C GLU A 213 38.42 31.15 -81.35
N ARG A 214 38.11 29.86 -81.43
CA ARG A 214 38.48 29.01 -82.55
C ARG A 214 37.88 29.51 -83.87
N GLN A 215 36.59 29.88 -83.88
CA GLN A 215 35.96 30.46 -85.07
C GLN A 215 36.61 31.79 -85.47
N ARG A 216 36.95 32.65 -84.50
CA ARG A 216 37.67 33.90 -84.77
C ARG A 216 39.05 33.65 -85.39
N LEU A 217 39.82 32.70 -84.84
CA LEU A 217 41.12 32.32 -85.40
C LEU A 217 40.98 31.74 -86.80
N GLU A 218 40.02 30.83 -87.04
CA GLU A 218 39.75 30.28 -88.38
C GLU A 218 39.37 31.37 -89.39
N ASP A 219 38.58 32.37 -88.98
CA ASP A 219 38.23 33.51 -89.83
C ASP A 219 39.41 34.47 -90.06
N GLU A 220 40.27 34.67 -89.07
CA GLU A 220 41.52 35.42 -89.21
C GLU A 220 42.49 34.73 -90.16
N GLU A 221 42.65 33.41 -90.07
CA GLU A 221 43.46 32.60 -90.98
C GLU A 221 42.92 32.67 -92.42
N LYS A 222 41.60 32.50 -92.61
CA LYS A 222 40.96 32.70 -93.93
C LYS A 222 41.20 34.10 -94.47
N ARG A 223 41.16 35.13 -93.62
CA ARG A 223 41.46 36.52 -94.02
C ARG A 223 42.93 36.69 -94.38
N ARG A 224 43.86 36.07 -93.66
CA ARG A 224 45.30 36.07 -94.00
C ARG A 224 45.55 35.37 -95.34
N LEU A 225 45.03 34.15 -95.51
CA LEU A 225 45.10 33.42 -96.78
C LEU A 225 44.54 34.22 -97.95
N LYS A 226 43.41 34.92 -97.77
CA LYS A 226 42.85 35.83 -98.79
C LYS A 226 43.80 36.99 -99.11
N ARG A 227 44.39 37.64 -98.10
CA ARG A 227 45.37 38.71 -98.30
C ARG A 227 46.63 38.20 -99.00
N ASP A 228 47.14 37.04 -98.60
CA ASP A 228 48.31 36.41 -99.21
C ASP A 228 48.03 36.02 -100.67
N GLN A 229 46.85 35.47 -100.97
CA GLN A 229 46.39 35.24 -102.35
C GLN A 229 46.27 36.55 -103.15
N GLU A 230 45.76 37.64 -102.56
CA GLU A 230 45.69 38.95 -103.21
C GLU A 230 47.09 39.50 -103.56
N VAL A 231 48.09 39.31 -102.67
CA VAL A 231 49.49 39.69 -102.91
C VAL A 231 50.13 38.84 -104.00
N ILE A 232 49.91 37.51 -104.00
CA ILE A 232 50.45 36.58 -105.01
C ILE A 232 49.84 36.85 -106.39
N LEU A 233 48.52 37.04 -106.46
CA LEU A 233 47.79 37.30 -107.71
C LEU A 233 47.88 38.78 -108.15
N ASN A 234 48.57 39.64 -107.39
CA ASN A 234 48.72 41.08 -107.62
C ASN A 234 47.40 41.81 -107.88
N LYS A 235 46.30 41.33 -107.27
CA LYS A 235 44.99 41.98 -107.35
C LYS A 235 45.06 43.29 -106.55
N LYS A 236 44.48 44.36 -107.09
CA LYS A 236 44.47 45.71 -106.47
C LYS A 236 45.86 46.35 -106.24
N ASN A 237 46.89 46.01 -107.03
CA ASN A 237 48.27 46.51 -106.85
C ASN A 237 48.85 46.25 -105.45
N ALA A 238 48.41 45.18 -104.78
CA ALA A 238 48.80 44.86 -103.41
C ALA A 238 50.29 44.48 -103.26
N ARG A 239 50.97 44.11 -104.35
CA ARG A 239 52.40 43.78 -104.33
C ARG A 239 53.24 45.07 -104.37
N PRO A 240 54.05 45.38 -103.34
CA PRO A 240 54.92 46.55 -103.36
C PRO A 240 55.94 46.42 -104.49
N ARG A 241 56.11 47.51 -105.25
CA ARG A 241 57.10 47.54 -106.35
C ARG A 241 58.50 47.55 -105.75
N LEU A 242 59.23 46.45 -105.94
CA LEU A 242 60.65 46.36 -105.62
C LEU A 242 61.43 47.23 -106.61
N SER A 243 61.83 48.42 -106.19
CA SER A 243 62.86 49.20 -106.85
C SER A 243 64.22 48.69 -106.39
N PHE A 244 64.91 47.91 -107.24
CA PHE A 244 66.31 47.60 -107.03
C PHE A 244 67.14 48.76 -107.61
N SER A 245 67.87 49.47 -106.76
CA SER A 245 68.98 50.30 -107.22
C SER A 245 70.09 49.34 -107.69
N LEU A 246 70.24 49.18 -109.00
CA LEU A 246 71.48 48.64 -109.57
C LEU A 246 72.56 49.70 -109.37
N ASN A 247 73.36 49.53 -108.33
CA ASN A 247 74.60 50.29 -108.22
C ASN A 247 75.59 49.72 -109.25
N LYS A 248 75.60 50.29 -110.45
CA LYS A 248 76.77 50.48 -111.32
C LYS A 248 76.46 51.48 -112.42
#